data_AF-A0A1C5L4F3-F1
#
_entry.id   AF-A0A1C5L4F3-F1
#
_cell.length_a   1.000
_cell.length_b   1.000
_cell.length_c   1.000
_cell.angle_alpha   90.00
_cell.angle_beta   90.00
_cell.angle_gamma   90.00
#
_symmetry.space_group_name_H-M   'P 1'
#
loop_
_entity.id
_entity.type
_entity.pdbx_description
1 polymer ?
#
loop_
_entity_poly.entity_id
_entity_poly.type
_entity_poly.pdbx_seq_one_letter_code
_entity_poly.pdbx_strand_id
1 'polypeptide(L)'
;MSSVMEKKFIDVLNCDDNVVTISSLNGKGYTFEPGSVEDPCVIPIPPEEIMYMNSTCSAFKNGVLRFRPEEQNEIFKAIGIKGDDVLFIEDIDNAILNPTVENLQRMIDIKDGAQFERIRGRFYRMTNAGEDLSTKVKRLIDERYKELRAGKRNSELSVVPATKSADNVQAELETAKNQMAEMQKQMQAMMAQMQAMMAGAQTVAPDNSVEKTTVKRGRKKAEAEKAEVVPAE
;
A
#
# COMPACT_ATOMS: atom_id res chain seq x y z
N MET A 1 18.21 -30.69 -14.50
CA MET A 1 18.19 -29.22 -14.52
C MET A 1 19.47 -28.76 -13.87
N SER A 2 20.26 -27.93 -14.53
CA SER A 2 21.45 -27.32 -13.90
C SER A 2 20.99 -26.37 -12.80
N SER A 3 21.69 -26.40 -11.66
CA SER A 3 21.42 -25.53 -10.52
C SER A 3 21.68 -24.07 -10.89
N VAL A 4 20.85 -23.13 -10.43
CA VAL A 4 21.08 -21.68 -10.64
C VAL A 4 22.45 -21.25 -10.09
N MET A 5 22.94 -21.95 -9.07
CA MET A 5 24.26 -21.72 -8.47
C MET A 5 25.44 -22.19 -9.34
N GLU A 6 25.20 -22.92 -10.44
CA GLU A 6 26.22 -23.29 -11.44
C GLU A 6 26.45 -22.20 -12.49
N LYS A 7 25.63 -21.14 -12.48
CA LYS A 7 25.80 -20.00 -13.38
C LYS A 7 27.09 -19.25 -13.05
N LYS A 8 27.72 -18.69 -14.09
CA LYS A 8 28.88 -17.81 -13.94
C LYS A 8 28.53 -16.52 -13.19
N PHE A 9 27.32 -16.00 -13.42
CA PHE A 9 26.82 -14.79 -12.78
C PHE A 9 25.33 -14.94 -12.49
N ILE A 10 24.90 -14.35 -11.39
CA ILE A 10 23.50 -14.22 -10.97
C ILE A 10 23.20 -12.73 -10.84
N ASP A 11 22.07 -12.30 -11.39
CA ASP A 11 21.60 -10.92 -11.26
C ASP A 11 21.20 -10.65 -9.80
N VAL A 12 21.85 -9.64 -9.19
CA VAL A 12 21.48 -9.10 -7.89
C VAL A 12 20.86 -7.72 -8.10
N LEU A 13 19.70 -7.50 -7.46
CA LEU A 13 18.85 -6.35 -7.72
C LEU A 13 18.73 -5.49 -6.45
N ASN A 14 18.90 -4.18 -6.62
CA ASN A 14 18.47 -3.17 -5.67
C ASN A 14 17.18 -2.50 -6.17
N CYS A 15 16.12 -2.64 -5.38
CA CYS A 15 14.80 -2.05 -5.65
C CYS A 15 14.45 -0.93 -4.65
N ASP A 16 15.40 -0.55 -3.79
CA ASP A 16 15.25 0.54 -2.84
C ASP A 16 15.77 1.86 -3.43
N ASP A 17 15.26 2.97 -2.90
CA ASP A 17 15.67 4.34 -3.23
C ASP A 17 17.01 4.76 -2.59
N ASN A 18 17.66 3.85 -1.87
CA ASN A 18 18.94 4.07 -1.20
C ASN A 18 20.07 3.38 -1.94
N VAL A 19 21.25 3.99 -1.90
CA VAL A 19 22.50 3.35 -2.33
C VAL A 19 22.82 2.21 -1.38
N VAL A 20 23.16 1.04 -1.91
CA VAL A 20 23.58 -0.12 -1.12
C VAL A 20 25.04 -0.42 -1.43
N THR A 21 25.89 -0.41 -0.41
CA THR A 21 27.31 -0.77 -0.54
C THR A 21 27.61 -2.04 0.23
N ILE A 22 28.28 -2.99 -0.41
CA ILE A 22 28.59 -4.30 0.19
C ILE A 22 30.04 -4.67 -0.11
N SER A 23 30.75 -5.21 0.87
CA SER A 23 32.11 -5.69 0.69
C SER A 23 32.14 -6.99 -0.13
N SER A 24 33.11 -7.10 -1.03
CA SER A 24 33.42 -8.30 -1.82
C SER A 24 34.62 -9.03 -1.22
N LEU A 25 34.83 -10.30 -1.60
CA LEU A 25 36.00 -11.12 -1.26
C LEU A 25 37.33 -10.40 -1.52
N ASN A 26 37.40 -9.58 -2.56
CA ASN A 26 38.63 -8.91 -3.01
C ASN A 26 38.83 -7.50 -2.44
N GLY A 27 38.00 -7.08 -1.47
CA GLY A 27 38.08 -5.76 -0.85
C GLY A 27 37.64 -4.58 -1.73
N LYS A 28 37.21 -4.83 -2.98
CA LYS A 28 36.77 -3.77 -3.93
C LYS A 28 35.31 -3.36 -3.81
N GLY A 29 34.49 -4.14 -3.10
CA GLY A 29 33.08 -3.84 -2.83
C GLY A 29 32.19 -3.73 -4.08
N TYR A 30 30.89 -3.77 -3.86
CA TYR A 30 29.86 -3.48 -4.85
C TYR A 30 29.05 -2.28 -4.37
N THR A 31 28.74 -1.37 -5.29
CA THR A 31 27.84 -0.24 -5.06
C THR A 31 26.65 -0.42 -5.97
N PHE A 32 25.47 -0.65 -5.39
CA PHE A 32 24.20 -0.64 -6.09
C PHE A 32 23.61 0.75 -5.97
N GLU A 33 23.42 1.40 -7.11
CA GLU A 33 22.73 2.68 -7.17
C GLU A 33 21.26 2.52 -6.77
N PRO A 34 20.58 3.62 -6.36
CA PRO A 34 19.15 3.60 -6.10
C PRO A 34 18.38 3.07 -7.30
N GLY A 35 17.37 2.25 -7.02
CA GLY A 35 16.47 1.69 -8.03
C GLY A 35 15.02 1.74 -7.57
N SER A 36 14.19 1.00 -8.28
CA SER A 36 12.79 0.78 -7.94
C SER A 36 12.38 -0.65 -8.27
N VAL A 37 11.13 -0.97 -7.96
CA VAL A 37 10.53 -2.26 -8.30
C VAL A 37 10.44 -2.45 -9.82
N GLU A 38 10.08 -1.37 -10.52
CA GLU A 38 9.87 -1.36 -11.98
C GLU A 38 11.21 -1.25 -12.73
N ASP A 39 12.11 -0.43 -12.23
CA ASP A 39 13.45 -0.19 -12.78
C ASP A 39 14.52 -0.40 -11.70
N PRO A 40 14.93 -1.66 -11.44
CA PRO A 40 15.92 -1.98 -10.42
C PRO A 40 17.35 -1.71 -10.90
N CYS A 41 18.24 -1.34 -9.98
CA CYS A 41 19.68 -1.40 -10.26
C CYS A 41 20.11 -2.87 -10.23
N VAL A 42 20.69 -3.36 -11.33
CA VAL A 42 21.09 -4.76 -11.49
C VAL A 42 22.59 -4.87 -11.65
N ILE A 43 23.21 -5.71 -10.82
CA ILE A 43 24.63 -6.04 -10.92
C ILE A 43 24.77 -7.57 -11.01
N PRO A 44 25.37 -8.10 -12.09
CA PRO A 44 25.69 -9.52 -12.20
C PRO A 44 26.84 -9.88 -11.24
N ILE A 45 26.59 -10.79 -10.31
CA ILE A 45 27.56 -11.19 -9.27
C ILE A 45 27.79 -12.70 -9.31
N PRO A 46 29.05 -13.17 -9.18
CA PRO A 46 29.34 -14.60 -9.08
C PRO A 46 28.71 -15.26 -7.84
N PRO A 47 28.28 -16.53 -7.92
CA PRO A 47 27.68 -17.23 -6.78
C PRO A 47 28.55 -17.24 -5.52
N GLU A 48 29.88 -17.37 -5.66
CA GLU A 48 30.81 -17.34 -4.52
C GLU A 48 30.82 -15.99 -3.79
N GLU A 49 30.68 -14.89 -4.52
CA GLU A 49 30.56 -13.55 -3.94
C GLU A 49 29.21 -13.38 -3.24
N ILE A 50 28.11 -13.91 -3.80
CA ILE A 50 26.79 -13.90 -3.14
C ILE A 50 26.84 -14.65 -1.80
N MET A 51 27.51 -15.81 -1.75
CA MET A 51 27.72 -16.55 -0.51
C MET A 51 28.51 -15.74 0.51
N TYR A 52 29.58 -15.08 0.07
CA TYR A 52 30.39 -14.22 0.94
C TYR A 52 29.59 -13.02 1.46
N MET A 53 28.85 -12.33 0.59
CA MET A 53 27.97 -11.20 0.95
C MET A 53 26.95 -11.64 2.01
N ASN A 54 26.28 -12.78 1.83
CA ASN A 54 25.31 -13.31 2.80
C ASN A 54 25.94 -13.73 4.15
N SER A 55 27.23 -14.08 4.15
CA SER A 55 27.96 -14.40 5.38
C SER A 55 28.41 -13.16 6.16
N THR A 56 28.64 -12.04 5.47
CA THR A 56 29.23 -10.83 6.05
C THR A 56 28.20 -9.75 6.36
N CYS A 57 27.07 -9.72 5.67
CA CYS A 57 25.98 -8.78 5.92
C CYS A 57 24.60 -9.42 5.80
N SER A 58 23.58 -8.69 6.22
CA SER A 58 22.18 -9.13 6.20
C SER A 58 21.39 -8.60 5.00
N ALA A 59 22.05 -8.08 3.95
CA ALA A 59 21.36 -7.39 2.85
C ALA A 59 20.23 -8.23 2.20
N PHE A 60 20.48 -9.51 1.95
CA PHE A 60 19.46 -10.43 1.42
C PHE A 60 18.40 -10.81 2.47
N LYS A 61 18.83 -11.11 3.71
CA LYS A 61 17.94 -11.49 4.81
C LYS A 61 16.96 -10.38 5.18
N ASN A 62 17.42 -9.15 5.11
CA ASN A 62 16.64 -7.97 5.45
C ASN A 62 15.80 -7.48 4.28
N GLY A 63 15.90 -8.08 3.09
CA GLY A 63 15.13 -7.70 1.90
C GLY A 63 15.57 -6.39 1.22
N VAL A 64 16.83 -5.99 1.43
CA VAL A 64 17.44 -4.82 0.77
C VAL A 64 17.87 -5.17 -0.66
N LEU A 65 18.52 -6.32 -0.81
CA LEU A 65 18.87 -6.89 -2.11
C LEU A 65 18.05 -8.13 -2.37
N ARG A 66 17.74 -8.36 -3.64
CA ARG A 66 16.95 -9.50 -4.08
C ARG A 66 17.47 -10.10 -5.37
N PHE A 67 16.87 -11.21 -5.78
CA PHE A 67 17.17 -11.89 -7.03
C PHE A 67 15.98 -11.79 -7.96
N ARG A 68 16.16 -12.24 -9.21
CA ARG A 68 15.04 -12.33 -10.14
C ARG A 68 13.96 -13.27 -9.59
N PRO A 69 12.65 -12.93 -9.69
CA PRO A 69 11.58 -13.72 -9.09
C PRO A 69 11.60 -15.20 -9.47
N GLU A 70 12.00 -15.52 -10.70
CA GLU A 70 12.07 -16.88 -11.24
C GLU A 70 13.17 -17.73 -10.59
N GLU A 71 14.20 -17.13 -9.99
CA GLU A 71 15.35 -17.84 -9.41
C GLU A 71 15.47 -17.66 -7.89
N GLN A 72 14.77 -16.66 -7.34
CA GLN A 72 14.93 -16.19 -5.98
C GLN A 72 14.75 -17.30 -4.94
N ASN A 73 13.72 -18.13 -5.07
CA ASN A 73 13.44 -19.20 -4.12
C ASN A 73 14.54 -20.27 -4.10
N GLU A 74 15.09 -20.60 -5.26
CA GLU A 74 16.20 -21.56 -5.37
C GLU A 74 17.47 -20.99 -4.73
N ILE A 75 17.79 -19.73 -5.04
CA ILE A 75 18.98 -19.07 -4.50
C ILE A 75 18.86 -18.90 -2.99
N PHE A 76 17.73 -18.41 -2.48
CA PHE A 76 17.49 -18.27 -1.04
C PHE A 76 17.65 -19.60 -0.30
N LYS A 77 17.11 -20.68 -0.84
CA LYS A 77 17.32 -22.02 -0.29
C LYS A 77 18.80 -22.41 -0.29
N ALA A 78 19.52 -22.13 -1.37
CA ALA A 78 20.96 -22.44 -1.48
C ALA A 78 21.82 -21.65 -0.48
N ILE A 79 21.48 -20.39 -0.22
CA ILE A 79 22.21 -19.53 0.74
C ILE A 79 21.65 -19.57 2.17
N GLY A 80 20.68 -20.45 2.44
CA GLY A 80 20.13 -20.69 3.78
C GLY A 80 19.20 -19.59 4.31
N ILE A 81 18.53 -18.86 3.43
CA ILE A 81 17.52 -17.85 3.78
C ILE A 81 16.13 -18.45 3.60
N LYS A 82 15.24 -18.20 4.58
CA LYS A 82 13.82 -18.49 4.46
C LYS A 82 13.13 -17.34 3.75
N GLY A 83 12.78 -17.52 2.48
CA GLY A 83 12.19 -16.45 1.66
C GLY A 83 10.93 -15.82 2.26
N ASP A 84 10.08 -16.62 2.92
CA ASP A 84 8.81 -16.16 3.50
C ASP A 84 8.98 -15.15 4.66
N ASP A 85 10.17 -15.11 5.26
CA ASP A 85 10.52 -14.21 6.36
C ASP A 85 11.14 -12.88 5.86
N VAL A 86 11.47 -12.79 4.57
CA VAL A 86 12.11 -11.60 3.97
C VAL A 86 11.04 -10.57 3.63
N LEU A 87 11.22 -9.33 4.07
CA LEU A 87 10.33 -8.21 3.78
C LEU A 87 10.96 -7.27 2.75
N PHE A 88 10.43 -7.29 1.53
CA PHE A 88 10.83 -6.35 0.48
C PHE A 88 10.09 -5.01 0.63
N ILE A 89 10.48 -4.03 -0.17
CA ILE A 89 9.93 -2.68 -0.06
C ILE A 89 8.41 -2.64 -0.31
N GLU A 90 7.92 -3.47 -1.22
CA GLU A 90 6.51 -3.59 -1.56
C GLU A 90 5.69 -4.19 -0.40
N ASP A 91 6.29 -5.14 0.32
CA ASP A 91 5.68 -5.74 1.51
C ASP A 91 5.56 -4.71 2.64
N ILE A 92 6.62 -3.91 2.82
CA ILE A 92 6.66 -2.81 3.80
C ILE A 92 5.61 -1.75 3.45
N ASP A 93 5.56 -1.33 2.19
CA ASP A 93 4.60 -0.35 1.69
C ASP A 93 3.17 -0.81 1.92
N ASN A 94 2.87 -2.05 1.53
CA ASN A 94 1.54 -2.62 1.72
C ASN A 94 1.18 -2.74 3.22
N ALA A 95 2.13 -3.09 4.07
CA ALA A 95 1.89 -3.17 5.51
C ALA A 95 1.61 -1.80 6.16
N ILE A 96 2.18 -0.72 5.62
CA ILE A 96 1.93 0.66 6.08
C ILE A 96 0.58 1.17 5.56
N LEU A 97 0.32 0.99 4.26
CA LEU A 97 -0.87 1.52 3.57
C LEU A 97 -2.14 0.74 3.91
N ASN A 98 -2.03 -0.58 3.99
CA ASN A 98 -3.12 -1.50 4.25
C ASN A 98 -2.84 -2.32 5.53
N PRO A 99 -2.92 -1.68 6.72
CA PRO A 99 -2.54 -2.31 7.96
C PRO A 99 -3.52 -3.45 8.31
N THR A 100 -3.04 -4.69 8.22
CA THR A 100 -3.73 -5.89 8.72
C THR A 100 -3.10 -6.37 10.03
N VAL A 101 -3.83 -7.16 10.82
CA VAL A 101 -3.29 -7.73 12.06
C VAL A 101 -2.01 -8.52 11.79
N GLU A 102 -1.99 -9.30 10.72
CA GLU A 102 -0.84 -10.10 10.30
C GLU A 102 0.36 -9.24 9.89
N ASN A 103 0.16 -8.22 9.05
CA ASN A 103 1.24 -7.35 8.58
C ASN A 103 1.84 -6.52 9.72
N LEU A 104 1.00 -6.02 10.63
CA LEU A 104 1.46 -5.29 11.81
C LEU A 104 2.21 -6.20 12.80
N GLN A 105 1.75 -7.45 12.97
CA GLN A 105 2.46 -8.42 13.80
C GLN A 105 3.83 -8.76 13.19
N ARG A 106 3.90 -8.94 11.87
CA ARG A 106 5.17 -9.11 11.15
C ARG A 106 6.14 -7.96 11.41
N MET A 107 5.68 -6.71 11.42
CA MET A 107 6.52 -5.55 11.76
C MET A 107 7.04 -5.62 13.20
N ILE A 108 6.18 -6.00 14.15
CA ILE A 108 6.54 -6.12 15.57
C ILE A 108 7.60 -7.22 15.79
N ASP A 109 7.48 -8.34 15.08
CA ASP A 109 8.35 -9.51 15.24
C ASP A 109 9.79 -9.28 14.73
N ILE A 110 10.03 -8.20 14.00
CA ILE A 110 11.37 -7.81 13.52
C ILE A 110 12.28 -7.52 14.72
N LYS A 111 13.45 -8.16 14.72
CA LYS A 111 14.46 -8.07 15.78
C LYS A 111 15.67 -7.24 15.38
N ASP A 112 15.89 -7.11 14.07
CA ASP A 112 17.02 -6.38 13.53
C ASP A 112 16.71 -4.88 13.43
N GLY A 113 17.55 -4.06 14.07
CA GLY A 113 17.34 -2.61 14.12
C GLY A 113 17.48 -1.97 12.73
N ALA A 114 18.37 -2.48 11.88
CA ALA A 114 18.56 -1.93 10.54
C ALA A 114 17.35 -2.24 9.64
N GLN A 115 16.83 -3.47 9.68
CA GLN A 115 15.58 -3.82 9.01
C GLN A 115 14.40 -2.96 9.50
N PHE A 116 14.30 -2.71 10.80
CA PHE A 116 13.22 -1.89 11.34
C PHE A 116 13.34 -0.40 10.95
N GLU A 117 14.55 0.13 10.85
CA GLU A 117 14.78 1.49 10.35
C GLU A 117 14.34 1.64 8.88
N ARG A 118 14.38 0.58 8.06
CA ARG A 118 13.80 0.64 6.70
C ARG A 118 12.30 0.93 6.75
N ILE A 119 11.57 0.22 7.61
CA ILE A 119 10.12 0.42 7.80
C ILE A 119 9.84 1.84 8.29
N ARG A 120 10.58 2.28 9.31
CA ARG A 120 10.44 3.62 9.86
C ARG A 120 10.74 4.70 8.82
N GLY A 121 11.85 4.56 8.09
CA GLY A 121 12.22 5.48 7.01
C GLY A 121 11.14 5.55 5.94
N ARG A 122 10.58 4.40 5.55
CA ARG A 122 9.52 4.35 4.54
C ARG A 122 8.23 5.02 4.99
N PHE A 123 7.81 4.77 6.25
CA PHE A 123 6.66 5.44 6.86
C PHE A 123 6.79 6.96 6.84
N TYR A 124 7.95 7.49 7.26
CA TYR A 124 8.18 8.94 7.28
C TYR A 124 8.34 9.53 5.88
N ARG A 125 8.89 8.78 4.91
CA ARG A 125 8.91 9.19 3.50
C ARG A 125 7.49 9.40 2.97
N MET A 126 6.59 8.43 3.18
CA MET A 126 5.17 8.51 2.77
C MET A 126 4.43 9.64 3.49
N THR A 127 4.66 9.80 4.80
CA THR A 127 4.09 10.92 5.58
C THR A 127 4.51 12.27 4.99
N ASN A 128 5.79 12.43 4.65
CA ASN A 128 6.32 13.67 4.06
C ASN A 128 5.85 13.90 2.62
N ALA A 129 5.47 12.84 1.91
CA ALA A 129 4.82 12.93 0.60
C ALA A 129 3.36 13.39 0.68
N GLY A 130 2.79 13.51 1.89
CA GLY A 130 1.42 13.94 2.12
C GLY A 130 0.40 12.81 2.08
N GLU A 131 0.82 11.55 2.18
CA GLU A 131 -0.09 10.41 2.30
C GLU A 131 -0.79 10.41 3.67
N ASP A 132 -2.10 10.13 3.67
CA ASP A 132 -2.89 10.03 4.90
C ASP A 132 -2.70 8.66 5.56
N LEU A 133 -1.70 8.56 6.43
CA LEU A 133 -1.34 7.33 7.12
C LEU A 133 -1.98 7.23 8.50
N SER A 134 -2.31 6.01 8.91
CA SER A 134 -2.91 5.76 10.23
C SER A 134 -2.00 6.17 11.39
N THR A 135 -2.52 7.01 12.28
CA THR A 135 -1.84 7.41 13.53
C THR A 135 -1.54 6.23 14.45
N LYS A 136 -2.30 5.12 14.34
CA LYS A 136 -2.03 3.88 15.09
C LYS A 136 -0.78 3.18 14.57
N VAL A 137 -0.60 3.13 13.25
CA VAL A 137 0.61 2.58 12.60
C VAL A 137 1.83 3.41 13.00
N LYS A 138 1.71 4.75 12.98
CA LYS A 138 2.76 5.64 13.50
C LYS A 138 3.18 5.28 14.91
N ARG A 139 2.22 5.15 15.83
CA ARG A 139 2.48 4.83 17.23
C ARG A 139 3.15 3.46 17.38
N LEU A 140 2.70 2.46 16.64
CA LEU A 140 3.31 1.13 16.64
C LEU A 140 4.78 1.19 16.20
N ILE A 141 5.07 1.89 15.10
CA ILE A 141 6.43 2.04 14.57
C ILE A 141 7.32 2.78 15.57
N ASP A 142 6.86 3.91 16.11
CA ASP A 142 7.63 4.72 17.06
C ASP A 142 7.93 3.95 18.37
N GLU A 143 6.95 3.22 18.93
CA GLU A 143 7.15 2.44 20.15
C GLU A 143 8.05 1.22 19.91
N ARG A 144 7.85 0.49 18.80
CA ARG A 144 8.70 -0.67 18.48
C ARG A 144 10.15 -0.25 18.22
N TYR A 145 10.35 0.91 17.57
CA TYR A 145 11.68 1.49 17.40
C TYR A 145 12.36 1.79 18.75
N LYS A 146 11.62 2.37 19.72
CA LYS A 146 12.14 2.62 21.07
C LYS A 146 12.56 1.33 21.77
N GLU A 147 11.76 0.27 21.66
CA GLU A 147 12.10 -1.05 22.21
C GLU A 147 13.42 -1.59 21.63
N LEU A 148 13.56 -1.56 20.31
CA LEU A 148 14.77 -2.02 19.63
C LEU A 148 16.00 -1.19 20.03
N ARG A 149 15.86 0.14 20.15
CA ARG A 149 16.93 1.03 20.63
C ARG A 149 17.29 0.77 22.09
N ALA A 150 16.34 0.35 22.91
CA ALA A 150 16.58 -0.09 24.29
C ALA A 150 17.12 -1.53 24.39
N GLY A 151 17.36 -2.22 23.27
CA GLY A 151 17.86 -3.59 23.23
C GLY A 151 16.80 -4.67 23.44
N LYS A 152 15.51 -4.31 23.52
CA LYS A 152 14.39 -5.26 23.67
C LYS A 152 14.09 -5.95 22.33
N ARG A 153 14.76 -7.07 22.09
CA ARG A 153 14.60 -7.85 20.83
C ARG A 153 13.21 -8.45 20.67
N ASN A 154 12.57 -8.89 21.75
CA ASN A 154 11.18 -9.35 21.72
C ASN A 154 10.29 -8.20 22.19
N SER A 155 9.22 -7.93 21.45
CA SER A 155 8.33 -6.81 21.74
C SER A 155 7.34 -7.14 22.86
N GLU A 156 6.96 -6.12 23.62
CA GLU A 156 5.82 -6.15 24.54
C GLU A 156 4.53 -5.67 23.85
N LEU A 157 4.64 -5.18 22.60
CA LEU A 157 3.50 -4.77 21.80
C LEU A 157 2.73 -5.99 21.27
N SER A 158 1.41 -5.85 21.21
CA SER A 158 0.52 -6.84 20.61
C SER A 158 -0.51 -6.13 19.75
N VAL A 159 -0.81 -6.70 18.59
CA VAL A 159 -1.90 -6.21 17.73
C VAL A 159 -3.13 -7.04 18.02
N VAL A 160 -4.16 -6.41 18.55
CA VAL A 160 -5.48 -7.02 18.71
C VAL A 160 -6.40 -6.51 17.59
N PRO A 161 -7.21 -7.39 16.98
CA PRO A 161 -8.26 -6.94 16.06
C PRO A 161 -9.11 -5.88 16.75
N ALA A 162 -9.38 -4.78 16.04
CA ALA A 162 -10.39 -3.86 16.52
C ALA A 162 -11.71 -4.62 16.54
N THR A 163 -12.15 -5.06 17.71
CA THR A 163 -13.54 -5.45 17.91
C THR A 163 -14.35 -4.22 17.56
N LYS A 164 -14.95 -4.18 16.36
CA LYS A 164 -16.13 -3.34 16.18
C LYS A 164 -17.07 -3.79 17.30
N SER A 165 -17.38 -2.90 18.23
CA SER A 165 -18.42 -3.18 19.22
C SER A 165 -19.62 -3.71 18.44
N ALA A 166 -20.15 -4.87 18.83
CA ALA A 166 -21.24 -5.55 18.12
C ALA A 166 -22.42 -4.58 17.87
N ASP A 167 -22.60 -3.63 18.77
CA ASP A 167 -23.57 -2.53 18.70
C ASP A 167 -23.43 -1.67 17.44
N ASN A 168 -22.21 -1.41 16.96
CA ASN A 168 -21.98 -0.53 15.81
C ASN A 168 -22.21 -1.24 14.48
N VAL A 169 -21.92 -2.54 14.40
CA VAL A 169 -22.20 -3.36 13.20
C VAL A 169 -23.70 -3.59 13.05
N GLN A 170 -24.41 -3.82 14.16
CA GLN A 170 -25.86 -3.97 14.14
C GLN A 170 -26.55 -2.66 13.73
N ALA A 171 -26.06 -1.52 14.24
CA ALA A 171 -26.58 -0.19 13.87
C ALA A 171 -26.33 0.15 12.39
N GLU A 172 -25.14 -0.15 11.85
CA GLU A 172 -24.85 0.02 10.42
C GLU A 172 -25.69 -0.92 9.53
N LEU A 173 -25.94 -2.15 9.97
CA LEU A 173 -26.77 -3.11 9.23
C LEU A 173 -28.25 -2.70 9.21
N GLU A 174 -28.79 -2.23 10.35
CA GLU A 174 -30.17 -1.77 10.44
C GLU A 174 -30.38 -0.46 9.66
N THR A 175 -29.41 0.45 9.67
CA THR A 175 -29.46 1.66 8.84
C THR A 175 -29.38 1.34 7.34
N ALA A 176 -28.53 0.40 6.93
CA ALA A 176 -28.46 -0.06 5.54
C ALA A 176 -29.75 -0.75 5.07
N LYS A 177 -30.36 -1.60 5.92
CA LYS A 177 -31.67 -2.21 5.62
C LYS A 177 -32.78 -1.18 5.48
N ASN A 178 -32.79 -0.16 6.34
CA ASN A 178 -33.79 0.91 6.28
C ASN A 178 -33.64 1.75 5.00
N GLN A 179 -32.41 2.09 4.60
CA GLN A 179 -32.15 2.79 3.33
C GLN A 179 -32.58 1.96 2.11
N MET A 180 -32.34 0.65 2.13
CA MET A 180 -32.73 -0.25 1.03
C MET A 180 -34.26 -0.41 0.95
N ALA A 181 -34.95 -0.49 2.09
CA ALA A 181 -36.41 -0.54 2.15
C ALA A 181 -37.06 0.77 1.67
N GLU A 182 -36.46 1.92 2.00
CA GLU A 182 -36.95 3.22 1.57
C GLU A 182 -36.74 3.45 0.06
N MET A 183 -35.58 3.03 -0.47
CA MET A 183 -35.31 3.03 -1.91
C MET A 183 -36.28 2.11 -2.67
N GLN A 184 -36.60 0.93 -2.13
CA GLN A 184 -37.55 0.01 -2.74
C GLN A 184 -38.98 0.58 -2.76
N LYS A 185 -39.39 1.28 -1.69
CA LYS A 185 -40.66 2.02 -1.65
C LYS A 185 -40.70 3.14 -2.68
N GLN A 186 -39.63 3.92 -2.81
CA GLN A 186 -39.53 4.98 -3.82
C GLN A 186 -39.60 4.41 -5.24
N MET A 187 -38.93 3.28 -5.51
CA MET A 187 -38.97 2.62 -6.81
C MET A 187 -40.37 2.07 -7.13
N GLN A 188 -41.07 1.48 -6.16
CA GLN A 188 -42.46 1.04 -6.35
C GLN A 188 -43.42 2.21 -6.57
N ALA A 189 -43.27 3.31 -5.83
CA ALA A 189 -44.07 4.52 -6.02
C ALA A 189 -43.85 5.14 -7.41
N MET A 190 -42.59 5.18 -7.87
CA MET A 190 -42.23 5.64 -9.21
C MET A 190 -42.81 4.73 -10.30
N MET A 191 -42.78 3.41 -10.11
CA MET A 191 -43.36 2.46 -11.06
C MET A 191 -44.88 2.55 -11.12
N ALA A 192 -45.55 2.76 -9.98
CA ALA A 192 -47.00 2.99 -9.91
C ALA A 192 -47.39 4.33 -10.57
N GLN A 193 -46.60 5.39 -10.36
CA GLN A 193 -46.81 6.68 -11.02
C GLN A 193 -46.62 6.59 -12.54
N MET A 194 -45.63 5.81 -13.00
CA MET A 194 -45.38 5.56 -14.42
C MET A 194 -46.49 4.71 -15.07
N GLN A 195 -47.03 3.72 -14.36
CA GLN A 195 -48.20 2.95 -14.82
C GLN A 195 -49.48 3.79 -14.87
N ALA A 196 -49.70 4.68 -13.90
CA ALA A 196 -50.82 5.62 -13.92
C ALA A 196 -50.71 6.62 -15.08
N MET A 197 -49.48 7.02 -15.45
CA MET A 197 -49.23 7.91 -16.58
C MET A 197 -49.40 7.20 -17.94
N MET A 198 -49.08 5.90 -18.04
CA MET A 198 -49.36 5.09 -19.23
C MET A 198 -50.84 4.70 -19.39
N ALA A 199 -51.57 4.51 -18.28
CA ALA A 199 -53.00 4.20 -18.32
C ALA A 199 -53.89 5.42 -18.65
N GLY A 200 -53.33 6.64 -18.63
CA GLY A 200 -54.03 7.89 -18.91
C GLY A 200 -53.90 8.45 -20.33
N ALA A 201 -53.13 7.81 -21.22
CA ALA A 201 -52.88 8.33 -22.57
C ALA A 201 -53.65 7.56 -23.65
N GLN A 202 -54.95 7.84 -23.77
CA GLN A 202 -55.69 7.61 -25.02
C GLN A 202 -55.86 8.94 -25.77
N THR A 203 -55.36 8.91 -27.01
CA THR A 203 -55.73 9.67 -28.20
C THR A 203 -55.53 11.20 -28.18
N VAL A 204 -54.54 11.66 -28.96
CA VAL A 204 -54.80 12.59 -30.07
C VAL A 204 -53.76 12.41 -31.18
N ALA A 205 -54.28 12.42 -32.40
CA ALA A 205 -53.64 12.18 -33.69
C ALA A 205 -52.58 13.24 -34.05
N PRO A 206 -51.69 12.97 -35.02
CA PRO A 206 -50.61 13.87 -35.41
C PRO A 206 -51.12 14.92 -36.40
N ASP A 207 -50.74 16.18 -36.19
CA ASP A 207 -50.69 17.13 -37.29
C ASP A 207 -49.45 18.02 -37.19
N ASN A 208 -48.90 18.27 -38.36
CA ASN A 208 -47.69 19.01 -38.65
C ASN A 208 -47.78 20.45 -38.13
N SER A 209 -46.64 21.02 -37.70
CA SER A 209 -45.97 22.06 -38.48
C SER A 209 -44.84 22.71 -37.69
N VAL A 210 -43.72 22.80 -38.38
CA VAL A 210 -42.49 23.49 -38.00
C VAL A 210 -42.74 24.99 -38.10
N GLU A 211 -42.45 25.76 -37.06
CA GLU A 211 -41.93 27.12 -37.28
C GLU A 211 -41.01 27.62 -36.16
N LYS A 212 -39.91 28.22 -36.64
CA LYS A 212 -38.78 28.79 -35.91
C LYS A 212 -39.21 30.04 -35.13
N THR A 213 -38.66 30.26 -33.93
CA THR A 213 -38.15 31.61 -33.60
C THR A 213 -37.02 31.60 -32.58
N THR A 214 -35.96 32.29 -32.98
CA THR A 214 -34.79 32.77 -32.24
C THR A 214 -35.11 33.70 -31.07
N VAL A 215 -34.19 33.83 -30.09
CA VAL A 215 -33.64 35.08 -29.47
C VAL A 215 -32.80 34.67 -28.23
N LYS A 216 -31.46 34.70 -28.27
CA LYS A 216 -30.51 35.79 -27.89
C LYS A 216 -30.49 36.25 -26.41
N ARG A 217 -29.36 35.90 -25.76
CA ARG A 217 -28.40 36.77 -25.02
C ARG A 217 -28.73 37.21 -23.58
N GLY A 218 -27.84 36.87 -22.64
CA GLY A 218 -27.74 37.51 -21.32
C GLY A 218 -26.56 37.00 -20.49
N ARG A 219 -25.63 37.89 -20.13
CA ARG A 219 -24.33 37.66 -19.48
C ARG A 219 -24.41 38.16 -18.03
N LYS A 220 -23.88 37.45 -17.02
CA LYS A 220 -23.39 38.10 -15.78
C LYS A 220 -22.39 37.24 -14.98
N LYS A 221 -21.27 37.88 -14.64
CA LYS A 221 -20.26 37.51 -13.63
C LYS A 221 -20.84 37.59 -12.21
N ALA A 222 -20.28 36.81 -11.28
CA ALA A 222 -20.00 37.23 -9.90
C ALA A 222 -18.92 36.34 -9.25
N GLU A 223 -17.95 36.99 -8.62
CA GLU A 223 -16.91 36.50 -7.69
C GLU A 223 -17.47 36.28 -6.26
N ALA A 224 -16.57 35.84 -5.36
CA ALA A 224 -16.62 35.69 -3.89
C ALA A 224 -16.87 34.23 -3.43
N GLU A 225 -16.20 33.67 -2.42
CA GLU A 225 -15.60 34.26 -1.22
C GLU A 225 -14.63 33.27 -0.56
N LYS A 226 -13.58 33.77 0.10
CA LYS A 226 -12.67 33.02 0.98
C LYS A 226 -13.33 32.78 2.35
N ALA A 227 -12.97 31.70 3.04
CA ALA A 227 -13.03 31.63 4.50
C ALA A 227 -11.78 30.95 5.07
N GLU A 228 -11.21 31.63 6.05
CA GLU A 228 -9.95 31.43 6.78
C GLU A 228 -10.27 30.79 8.13
N VAL A 229 -9.39 29.91 8.64
CA VAL A 229 -9.50 29.33 9.99
C VAL A 229 -8.21 29.62 10.75
N VAL A 230 -8.35 30.29 11.89
CA VAL A 230 -7.29 30.75 12.81
C VAL A 230 -7.11 29.73 13.96
N PRO A 231 -5.91 29.57 14.56
CA PRO A 231 -5.72 28.69 15.73
C PRO A 231 -6.12 29.38 17.04
N ALA A 232 -6.63 28.58 17.99
CA ALA A 232 -6.84 29.00 19.39
C ALA A 232 -5.57 28.75 20.23
N GLU A 233 -5.32 29.67 21.15
CA GLU A 233 -4.19 29.75 22.10
C GLU A 233 -3.95 28.51 22.96
#